data_AF-A0A1X1BII9-F1
#
_entry.id   AF-A0A1X1BII9-F1
#
_cell.length_a   1.000
_cell.length_b   1.000
_cell.length_c   1.000
_cell.angle_alpha   90.00
_cell.angle_beta   90.00
_cell.angle_gamma   90.00
#
_symmetry.space_group_name_H-M   'P 1'
#
loop_
_entity.id
_entity.type
_entity.pdbx_description
1 polymer ?
#
loop_
_entity_poly.entity_id
_entity_poly.type
_entity_poly.pdbx_seq_one_letter_code
_entity_poly.pdbx_strand_id
1 'polypeptide(L)'
;MGSCLRPLGTFALLARRNFGVESSVTEHKVRSFCKPYASRWVKRLERMQQKKKFALTKKEALQVPEYETFTEDQVHNLAIRNQCPIWSSRRCGVLAYKIGCMSLWDDWGERHMVTVCHVDRCVVLEKRTIAHHGYEAVQLGLGYRNINRQSKQNVGRFIKAGVGSKDHIAEFKCSSDCLLPVGHYMSVRHFTPGQWVFVSGWSQPKGFQGAMRRWHFGGQNASHGTECKAHSAPGSIAQGKSAHIVWRGTKMGGHSGPDPRVTNCRVFRIESYRNLIFLKGAVPGDIGSVIKIRDALGISARKNRGIHIHYPTFVPKPGQKYPVTLQEPPKERDPFLFAEEPMYDHHQRQ
;
A
#
# COMPACT_ATOMS: atom_id res chain seq x y z
N MET A 1 24.11 43.57 64.07
CA MET A 1 23.80 43.27 65.47
C MET A 1 22.65 42.26 65.45
N GLY A 2 22.75 41.01 65.86
CA GLY A 2 23.71 40.27 66.65
C GLY A 2 22.90 39.21 67.41
N SER A 3 23.41 37.98 67.45
CA SER A 3 23.12 36.89 68.43
C SER A 3 21.65 36.43 68.59
N CYS A 4 21.33 35.18 68.25
CA CYS A 4 21.49 33.98 69.10
C CYS A 4 20.74 34.07 70.43
N LEU A 5 19.83 33.10 70.68
CA LEU A 5 19.81 32.20 71.86
C LEU A 5 18.48 31.43 71.95
N ARG A 6 18.57 30.10 72.12
CA ARG A 6 17.49 29.26 72.69
C ARG A 6 17.52 29.39 74.21
N PRO A 7 16.46 28.98 74.94
CA PRO A 7 16.56 27.68 75.63
C PRO A 7 15.25 26.88 75.72
N LEU A 8 15.41 25.67 76.28
CA LEU A 8 14.48 24.55 76.48
C LEU A 8 13.62 24.68 77.76
N GLY A 9 12.51 23.92 77.80
CA GLY A 9 11.67 23.60 78.98
C GLY A 9 10.24 24.13 78.81
N THR A 10 9.14 23.39 78.96
CA THR A 10 8.81 22.45 80.03
C THR A 10 7.58 21.60 79.62
N PHE A 11 7.52 20.37 80.10
CA PHE A 11 6.39 19.42 80.00
C PHE A 11 5.09 19.99 80.60
N ALA A 12 3.95 19.79 79.92
CA ALA A 12 2.64 19.73 80.57
C ALA A 12 1.69 18.83 79.76
N LEU A 13 1.35 17.70 80.37
CA LEU A 13 0.26 16.79 80.03
C LEU A 13 -1.10 17.49 80.17
N LEU A 14 -1.96 17.38 79.16
CA LEU A 14 -3.41 17.28 79.41
C LEU A 14 -4.14 16.64 78.23
N ALA A 15 -4.59 15.42 78.48
CA ALA A 15 -5.47 14.66 77.62
C ALA A 15 -6.84 15.33 77.50
N ARG A 16 -7.45 15.29 76.31
CA ARG A 16 -8.90 15.08 76.14
C ARG A 16 -9.22 14.64 74.71
N ARG A 17 -9.68 13.39 74.67
CA ARG A 17 -10.38 12.61 73.62
C ARG A 17 -10.90 13.40 72.41
N ASN A 18 -10.44 13.00 71.22
CA ASN A 18 -11.08 13.31 69.94
C ASN A 18 -12.31 12.42 69.74
N PHE A 19 -13.48 13.05 69.57
CA PHE A 19 -14.64 12.47 68.91
C PHE A 19 -14.41 12.54 67.39
N GLY A 20 -14.55 11.41 66.70
CA GLY A 20 -14.74 11.39 65.26
C GLY A 20 -16.19 11.71 64.90
N VAL A 21 -16.39 12.32 63.74
CA VAL A 21 -17.22 11.82 62.62
C VAL A 21 -17.25 12.90 61.52
N GLU A 22 -16.58 12.54 60.42
CA GLU A 22 -16.88 12.77 59.00
C GLU A 22 -17.36 14.14 58.50
N SER A 23 -16.47 14.80 57.75
CA SER A 23 -16.76 15.90 56.83
C SER A 23 -16.76 15.40 55.37
N SER A 24 -17.85 15.64 54.66
CA SER A 24 -17.93 15.50 53.20
C SER A 24 -17.27 16.71 52.53
N VAL A 25 -16.08 16.53 51.97
CA VAL A 25 -15.36 17.58 51.22
C VAL A 25 -15.28 17.18 49.74
N THR A 26 -15.81 18.06 48.91
CA THR A 26 -15.70 18.15 47.46
C THR A 26 -14.25 18.01 46.97
N GLU A 27 -13.98 17.05 46.09
CA GLU A 27 -12.66 16.88 45.47
C GLU A 27 -12.36 18.01 44.47
N HIS A 28 -11.47 18.91 44.87
CA HIS A 28 -10.76 19.79 43.96
C HIS A 28 -9.76 18.99 43.13
N LYS A 29 -9.84 19.13 41.80
CA LYS A 29 -8.88 18.57 40.85
C LYS A 29 -7.55 19.32 40.94
N VAL A 30 -6.67 18.87 41.83
CA VAL A 30 -5.28 19.34 41.91
C VAL A 30 -4.53 18.88 40.67
N ARG A 31 -4.12 19.82 39.82
CA ARG A 31 -3.08 19.58 38.80
C ARG A 31 -1.76 19.34 39.52
N SER A 32 -1.40 18.07 39.73
CA SER A 32 -0.08 17.71 40.27
C SER A 32 0.99 17.82 39.17
N PHE A 33 1.70 18.95 39.15
CA PHE A 33 3.04 19.03 38.57
C PHE A 33 4.03 18.28 39.49
N CYS A 34 5.06 17.69 38.88
CA CYS A 34 6.15 16.90 39.48
C CYS A 34 5.87 15.40 39.74
N LYS A 35 6.29 14.54 38.81
CA LYS A 35 6.72 13.17 39.15
C LYS A 35 8.23 13.20 39.43
N PRO A 36 8.69 12.87 40.65
CA PRO A 36 10.11 12.71 40.92
C PRO A 36 10.61 11.42 40.25
N TYR A 37 11.92 11.36 40.00
CA TYR A 37 12.65 10.27 39.36
C TYR A 37 12.13 8.87 39.76
N ALA A 38 11.27 8.28 38.92
CA ALA A 38 10.99 6.85 39.02
C ALA A 38 12.32 6.11 38.84
N SER A 39 12.69 5.30 39.84
CA SER A 39 13.96 4.57 39.86
C SER A 39 14.12 3.78 38.54
N ARG A 40 15.37 3.64 38.07
CA ARG A 40 15.68 2.86 36.85
C ARG A 40 15.05 1.46 36.90
N TRP A 41 14.89 0.91 38.11
CA TRP A 41 14.25 -0.38 38.36
C TRP A 41 12.73 -0.32 38.21
N VAL A 42 12.03 0.71 38.71
CA VAL A 42 10.59 0.91 38.48
C VAL A 42 10.30 1.09 36.99
N LYS A 43 11.10 1.87 36.25
CA LYS A 43 10.98 1.97 34.78
C LYS A 43 11.25 0.64 34.06
N ARG A 44 12.15 -0.19 34.59
CA ARG A 44 12.46 -1.54 34.06
C ARG A 44 11.33 -2.52 34.36
N LEU A 45 10.71 -2.43 35.53
CA LEU A 45 9.59 -3.25 35.96
C LEU A 45 8.31 -2.85 35.20
N GLU A 46 8.10 -1.55 34.98
CA GLU A 46 7.09 -1.02 34.06
C GLU A 46 7.33 -1.50 32.63
N ARG A 47 8.57 -1.51 32.11
CA ARG A 47 8.90 -2.10 30.79
C ARG A 47 8.68 -3.62 30.74
N MET A 48 8.97 -4.34 31.82
CA MET A 48 8.74 -5.78 31.92
C MET A 48 7.25 -6.09 32.01
N GLN A 49 6.45 -5.27 32.71
CA GLN A 49 4.99 -5.36 32.74
C GLN A 49 4.32 -4.83 31.45
N GLN A 50 4.97 -3.91 30.72
CA GLN A 50 4.48 -3.38 29.43
C GLN A 50 4.37 -4.48 28.37
N LYS A 51 5.17 -5.56 28.45
CA LYS A 51 5.00 -6.76 27.60
C LYS A 51 3.60 -7.39 27.70
N LYS A 52 2.83 -7.10 28.76
CA LYS A 52 1.44 -7.54 28.92
C LYS A 52 0.38 -6.48 28.57
N LYS A 53 0.75 -5.19 28.44
CA LYS A 53 -0.18 -4.11 28.05
C LYS A 53 -0.26 -3.85 26.54
N PHE A 54 0.70 -4.39 25.77
CA PHE A 54 0.68 -4.40 24.29
C PHE A 54 0.54 -5.80 23.71
N ALA A 55 0.01 -6.75 24.49
CA ALA A 55 -0.78 -7.78 23.86
C ALA A 55 -2.06 -7.06 23.39
N LEU A 56 -2.17 -6.74 22.09
CA LEU A 56 -3.48 -6.63 21.47
C LEU A 56 -4.27 -7.83 22.00
N THR A 57 -5.35 -7.61 22.74
CA THR A 57 -6.10 -8.69 23.35
C THR A 57 -6.44 -9.66 22.24
N LYS A 58 -5.77 -10.81 22.21
CA LYS A 58 -5.83 -11.81 21.13
C LYS A 58 -7.27 -12.33 20.89
N LYS A 59 -8.20 -11.96 21.79
CA LYS A 59 -9.62 -12.27 21.81
C LYS A 59 -10.47 -11.50 20.79
N GLU A 60 -9.95 -10.45 20.15
CA GLU A 60 -10.66 -9.72 19.08
C GLU A 60 -9.71 -9.42 17.91
N ALA A 61 -9.06 -10.43 17.34
CA ALA A 61 -8.70 -10.29 15.94
C ALA A 61 -10.02 -10.07 15.19
N LEU A 62 -10.31 -8.83 14.79
CA LEU A 62 -11.53 -8.41 14.08
C LEU A 62 -12.04 -9.56 13.21
N GLN A 63 -13.13 -10.21 13.65
CA GLN A 63 -13.71 -11.32 12.93
C GLN A 63 -14.15 -10.79 11.57
N VAL A 64 -13.45 -11.21 10.51
CA VAL A 64 -13.81 -10.83 9.16
C VAL A 64 -15.10 -11.60 8.85
N PRO A 65 -16.22 -10.92 8.54
CA PRO A 65 -17.44 -11.61 8.20
C PRO A 65 -17.21 -12.42 6.92
N GLU A 66 -17.83 -13.59 6.82
CA GLU A 66 -17.71 -14.42 5.62
C GLU A 66 -18.41 -13.77 4.42
N TYR A 67 -19.55 -13.12 4.68
CA TYR A 67 -20.39 -12.50 3.68
C TYR A 67 -20.66 -11.02 4.01
N GLU A 68 -20.79 -10.22 2.95
CA GLU A 68 -21.16 -8.82 2.99
C GLU A 68 -22.45 -8.63 2.18
N THR A 69 -23.37 -7.86 2.74
CA THR A 69 -24.64 -7.49 2.10
C THR A 69 -24.71 -5.98 1.96
N PHE A 70 -25.24 -5.51 0.84
CA PHE A 70 -25.42 -4.08 0.58
C PHE A 70 -26.89 -3.69 0.72
N THR A 71 -27.14 -2.61 1.46
CA THR A 71 -28.48 -2.00 1.60
C THR A 71 -28.85 -1.25 0.32
N GLU A 72 -30.14 -1.16 0.00
CA GLU A 72 -30.65 -0.41 -1.16
C GLU A 72 -30.13 1.03 -1.21
N ASP A 73 -30.10 1.73 -0.07
CA ASP A 73 -29.58 3.10 0.03
C ASP A 73 -28.11 3.20 -0.38
N GLN A 74 -27.29 2.22 0.00
CA GLN A 74 -25.86 2.20 -0.36
C GLN A 74 -25.68 2.00 -1.87
N VAL A 75 -26.53 1.17 -2.49
CA VAL A 75 -26.54 0.94 -3.93
C VAL A 75 -27.02 2.18 -4.68
N HIS A 76 -28.07 2.84 -4.19
CA HIS A 76 -28.62 4.05 -4.81
C HIS A 76 -27.61 5.21 -4.79
N ASN A 77 -26.92 5.41 -3.66
CA ASN A 77 -25.91 6.44 -3.47
C ASN A 77 -24.68 6.30 -4.39
N LEU A 78 -24.43 5.10 -4.93
CA LEU A 78 -23.33 4.89 -5.89
C LEU A 78 -23.57 5.63 -7.21
N ALA A 79 -24.82 5.90 -7.58
CA ALA A 79 -25.22 6.60 -8.82
C ALA A 79 -24.54 6.07 -10.10
N ILE A 80 -24.16 4.78 -10.12
CA ILE A 80 -23.48 4.11 -11.23
C ILE A 80 -24.37 3.00 -11.76
N ARG A 81 -24.41 2.85 -13.09
CA ARG A 81 -25.09 1.74 -13.76
C ARG A 81 -24.06 0.80 -14.37
N ASN A 82 -24.33 -0.50 -14.33
CA ASN A 82 -23.55 -1.49 -15.07
C ASN A 82 -23.71 -1.25 -16.57
N GLN A 83 -22.60 -1.27 -17.29
CA GLN A 83 -22.57 -1.08 -18.74
C GLN A 83 -21.87 -2.26 -19.40
N CYS A 84 -22.27 -2.60 -20.61
CA CYS A 84 -21.53 -3.54 -21.44
C CYS A 84 -20.32 -2.82 -22.05
N PRO A 85 -19.11 -3.40 -22.01
CA PRO A 85 -17.94 -2.76 -22.59
C PRO A 85 -18.07 -2.69 -24.11
N ILE A 86 -17.76 -1.53 -24.68
CA ILE A 86 -17.59 -1.34 -26.12
C ILE A 86 -16.20 -1.85 -26.53
N TRP A 87 -16.01 -2.19 -27.80
CA TRP A 87 -14.68 -2.49 -28.33
C TRP A 87 -13.69 -1.36 -28.00
N SER A 88 -12.53 -1.69 -27.44
CA SER A 88 -11.52 -0.75 -26.96
C SER A 88 -11.90 0.12 -25.74
N SER A 89 -13.00 -0.20 -25.05
CA SER A 89 -13.32 0.44 -23.77
C SER A 89 -12.21 0.21 -22.75
N ARG A 90 -11.85 1.28 -22.03
CA ARG A 90 -10.84 1.28 -20.97
C ARG A 90 -11.47 1.85 -19.71
N ARG A 91 -11.63 1.01 -18.69
CA ARG A 91 -12.09 1.44 -17.37
C ARG A 91 -10.94 1.98 -16.51
N CYS A 92 -11.31 2.64 -15.41
CA CYS A 92 -10.37 3.20 -14.45
C CYS A 92 -9.56 2.11 -13.74
N GLY A 93 -8.40 2.47 -13.19
CA GLY A 93 -7.66 1.62 -12.26
C GLY A 93 -7.96 1.97 -10.80
N VAL A 94 -7.10 1.51 -9.90
CA VAL A 94 -7.17 1.79 -8.46
C VAL A 94 -5.77 2.14 -7.94
N LEU A 95 -5.70 3.01 -6.93
CA LEU A 95 -4.48 3.27 -6.18
C LEU A 95 -4.43 2.40 -4.93
N ALA A 96 -3.24 1.93 -4.58
CA ALA A 96 -3.05 1.15 -3.37
C ALA A 96 -1.69 1.45 -2.72
N TYR A 97 -1.59 1.19 -1.43
CA TYR A 97 -0.32 1.12 -0.71
C TYR A 97 0.19 -0.33 -0.71
N LYS A 98 1.46 -0.53 -1.04
CA LYS A 98 2.10 -1.84 -0.89
C LYS A 98 2.34 -2.13 0.60
N ILE A 99 1.71 -3.14 1.18
CA ILE A 99 1.95 -3.51 2.60
C ILE A 99 3.18 -4.40 2.73
N GLY A 100 3.31 -5.40 1.85
CA GLY A 100 4.37 -6.39 1.97
C GLY A 100 4.15 -7.60 1.10
N CYS A 101 4.98 -8.62 1.29
CA CYS A 101 4.91 -9.88 0.55
C CYS A 101 4.67 -11.03 1.53
N MET A 102 3.92 -12.04 1.07
CA MET A 102 3.72 -13.29 1.80
C MET A 102 3.67 -14.46 0.81
N SER A 103 3.66 -15.68 1.32
CA SER A 103 3.41 -16.88 0.52
C SER A 103 2.02 -17.41 0.85
N LEU A 104 1.22 -17.65 -0.18
CA LEU A 104 -0.05 -18.37 -0.06
C LEU A 104 0.07 -19.71 -0.79
N TRP A 105 -0.69 -20.67 -0.33
CA TRP A 105 -0.78 -22.00 -0.94
C TRP A 105 -2.10 -22.10 -1.70
N ASP A 106 -2.03 -22.71 -2.87
CA ASP A 106 -3.22 -23.08 -3.64
C ASP A 106 -3.80 -24.42 -3.13
N ASP A 107 -4.99 -24.78 -3.59
CA ASP A 107 -5.67 -26.03 -3.19
C ASP A 107 -4.87 -27.28 -3.59
N TRP A 108 -4.12 -27.20 -4.71
CA TRP A 108 -3.19 -28.24 -5.16
C TRP A 108 -1.91 -28.35 -4.32
N GLY A 109 -1.68 -27.43 -3.37
CA GLY A 109 -0.42 -27.35 -2.64
C GLY A 109 0.71 -26.63 -3.38
N GLU A 110 0.41 -25.88 -4.46
CA GLU A 110 1.41 -25.01 -5.11
C GLU A 110 1.66 -23.75 -4.25
N ARG A 111 2.93 -23.47 -3.95
CA ARG A 111 3.32 -22.25 -3.24
C ARG A 111 3.38 -21.07 -4.19
N HIS A 112 2.63 -20.02 -3.89
CA HIS A 112 2.65 -18.76 -4.62
C HIS A 112 3.17 -17.60 -3.77
N MET A 113 4.17 -16.89 -4.29
CA MET A 113 4.57 -15.59 -3.72
C MET A 113 3.55 -14.53 -4.12
N VAL A 114 2.96 -13.86 -3.13
CA VAL A 114 1.98 -12.80 -3.34
C VAL A 114 2.41 -11.50 -2.65
N THR A 115 2.19 -10.38 -3.31
CA THR A 115 2.30 -9.05 -2.72
C THR A 115 0.91 -8.60 -2.26
N VAL A 116 0.80 -8.18 -1.00
CA VAL A 116 -0.43 -7.61 -0.43
C VAL A 116 -0.41 -6.11 -0.61
N CYS A 117 -1.48 -5.57 -1.18
CA CYS A 117 -1.66 -4.15 -1.38
C CYS A 117 -3.01 -3.72 -0.79
N HIS A 118 -3.04 -2.53 -0.19
CA HIS A 118 -4.21 -2.01 0.50
C HIS A 118 -4.75 -0.76 -0.18
N VAL A 119 -6.03 -0.78 -0.49
CA VAL A 119 -6.74 0.35 -1.07
C VAL A 119 -7.33 1.17 0.08
N ASP A 120 -6.55 2.10 0.61
CA ASP A 120 -7.00 2.99 1.69
C ASP A 120 -7.80 4.19 1.15
N ARG A 121 -9.12 4.20 1.38
CA ARG A 121 -10.02 5.34 1.09
C ARG A 121 -9.79 5.95 -0.29
N CYS A 122 -9.65 5.10 -1.31
CA CYS A 122 -9.45 5.54 -2.68
C CYS A 122 -10.76 6.16 -3.21
N VAL A 123 -10.73 7.42 -3.64
CA VAL A 123 -11.93 8.16 -4.07
C VAL A 123 -11.70 8.90 -5.37
N VAL A 124 -12.74 9.06 -6.17
CA VAL A 124 -12.73 9.89 -7.38
C VAL A 124 -12.79 11.37 -7.01
N LEU A 125 -11.79 12.13 -7.44
CA LEU A 125 -11.68 13.58 -7.19
C LEU A 125 -12.26 14.42 -8.33
N GLU A 126 -11.94 14.04 -9.57
CA GLU A 126 -12.28 14.84 -10.73
C GLU A 126 -12.35 13.96 -11.97
N LYS A 127 -13.28 14.26 -12.88
CA LYS A 127 -13.33 13.69 -14.22
C LYS A 127 -12.71 14.67 -15.22
N ARG A 128 -11.77 14.20 -16.02
CA ARG A 128 -11.20 14.93 -17.16
C ARG A 128 -12.01 14.56 -18.40
N THR A 129 -12.54 15.57 -19.07
CA THR A 129 -13.30 15.44 -20.33
C THR A 129 -12.53 16.08 -21.49
N ILE A 130 -12.77 15.60 -22.71
CA ILE A 130 -12.12 16.10 -23.94
C ILE A 130 -12.34 17.60 -24.11
N ALA A 131 -13.57 18.07 -23.92
CA ALA A 131 -13.94 19.47 -24.16
C ALA A 131 -13.13 20.48 -23.33
N HIS A 132 -12.78 20.15 -22.08
CA HIS A 132 -12.06 21.07 -21.20
C HIS A 132 -10.56 20.78 -21.09
N HIS A 133 -10.13 19.53 -21.25
CA HIS A 133 -8.76 19.10 -20.96
C HIS A 133 -8.01 18.54 -22.17
N GLY A 134 -8.71 18.25 -23.27
CA GLY A 134 -8.14 17.60 -24.45
C GLY A 134 -7.93 16.08 -24.32
N TYR A 135 -8.35 15.47 -23.20
CA TYR A 135 -8.28 14.01 -23.00
C TYR A 135 -9.29 13.54 -21.94
N GLU A 136 -9.51 12.23 -21.91
CA GLU A 136 -10.41 11.57 -20.94
C GLU A 136 -9.63 10.80 -19.88
N ALA A 137 -9.93 11.10 -18.62
CA ALA A 137 -9.31 10.43 -17.48
C ALA A 137 -10.15 10.61 -16.21
N VAL A 138 -9.95 9.72 -15.26
CA VAL A 138 -10.47 9.85 -13.90
C VAL A 138 -9.28 10.12 -12.97
N GLN A 139 -9.38 11.18 -12.18
CA GLN A 139 -8.41 11.49 -11.14
C GLN A 139 -8.86 10.85 -9.82
N LEU A 140 -8.01 10.00 -9.27
CA LEU A 140 -8.21 9.33 -7.99
C LEU A 140 -7.31 9.91 -6.91
N GLY A 141 -7.82 9.97 -5.68
CA GLY A 141 -7.07 10.27 -4.46
C GLY A 141 -6.98 9.05 -3.55
N LEU A 142 -5.83 8.81 -2.93
CA LEU A 142 -5.57 7.70 -2.01
C LEU A 142 -5.25 8.22 -0.60
N GLY A 143 -5.69 7.47 0.41
CA GLY A 143 -5.26 7.64 1.79
C GLY A 143 -5.80 8.90 2.47
N TYR A 144 -5.13 9.30 3.54
CA TYR A 144 -5.40 10.56 4.23
C TYR A 144 -4.10 11.23 4.62
N ARG A 145 -4.07 12.54 4.40
CA ARG A 145 -2.99 13.41 4.88
C ARG A 145 -3.60 14.60 5.57
N ASN A 146 -3.03 14.96 6.72
CA ASN A 146 -3.49 16.12 7.49
C ASN A 146 -3.51 17.38 6.61
N ILE A 147 -4.59 18.15 6.69
CA ILE A 147 -4.86 19.38 5.93
C ILE A 147 -3.67 20.36 6.06
N ASN A 148 -3.08 20.49 7.25
CA ASN A 148 -1.94 21.38 7.50
C ASN A 148 -0.69 21.01 6.71
N ARG A 149 -0.59 19.77 6.22
CA ARG A 149 0.53 19.26 5.42
C ARG A 149 0.19 19.18 3.93
N GLN A 150 -0.96 19.70 3.51
CA GLN A 150 -1.37 19.79 2.11
C GLN A 150 -1.17 21.18 1.53
N SER A 151 -0.98 21.25 0.22
CA SER A 151 -0.97 22.53 -0.51
C SER A 151 -2.39 23.10 -0.57
N LYS A 152 -2.50 24.43 -0.53
CA LYS A 152 -3.79 25.13 -0.59
C LYS A 152 -4.61 24.76 -1.84
N GLN A 153 -3.92 24.55 -2.96
CA GLN A 153 -4.51 24.14 -4.24
C GLN A 153 -5.16 22.75 -4.15
N ASN A 154 -4.48 21.79 -3.52
CA ASN A 154 -5.04 20.45 -3.31
C ASN A 154 -6.24 20.50 -2.36
N VAL A 155 -6.16 21.31 -1.30
CA VAL A 155 -7.29 21.52 -0.38
C VAL A 155 -8.52 22.07 -1.12
N GLY A 156 -8.35 23.10 -1.96
CA GLY A 156 -9.44 23.62 -2.79
C GLY A 156 -10.04 22.56 -3.73
N ARG A 157 -9.20 21.68 -4.30
CA ARG A 157 -9.66 20.55 -5.11
C ARG A 157 -10.49 19.54 -4.30
N PHE A 158 -10.05 19.19 -3.10
CA PHE A 158 -10.79 18.27 -2.22
C PHE A 158 -12.13 18.85 -1.76
N ILE A 159 -12.18 20.16 -1.46
CA ILE A 159 -13.41 20.87 -1.12
C ILE A 159 -14.40 20.85 -2.29
N LYS A 160 -13.94 21.13 -3.52
CA LYS A 160 -14.77 21.07 -4.73
C LYS A 160 -15.38 19.68 -4.95
N ALA A 161 -14.63 18.63 -4.61
CA ALA A 161 -15.08 17.25 -4.72
C ALA A 161 -15.92 16.78 -3.52
N GLY A 162 -16.03 17.58 -2.44
CA GLY A 162 -16.75 17.21 -1.23
C GLY A 162 -16.08 16.09 -0.42
N VAL A 163 -14.77 15.89 -0.57
CA VAL A 163 -14.04 14.79 0.08
C VAL A 163 -12.99 15.29 1.08
N GLY A 164 -12.64 14.45 2.05
CA GLY A 164 -11.52 14.70 2.95
C GLY A 164 -10.17 14.73 2.24
N SER A 165 -9.19 15.38 2.87
CA SER A 165 -7.82 15.52 2.35
C SER A 165 -7.15 14.16 2.08
N LYS A 166 -6.57 14.02 0.88
CA LYS A 166 -5.88 12.79 0.42
C LYS A 166 -4.37 12.94 0.42
N ASP A 167 -3.68 11.82 0.51
CA ASP A 167 -2.22 11.79 0.57
C ASP A 167 -1.59 11.82 -0.82
N HIS A 168 -2.08 10.96 -1.71
CA HIS A 168 -1.61 10.85 -3.09
C HIS A 168 -2.74 11.04 -4.09
N ILE A 169 -2.41 11.63 -5.24
CA ILE A 169 -3.34 11.85 -6.36
C ILE A 169 -2.72 11.25 -7.61
N ALA A 170 -3.53 10.54 -8.40
CA ALA A 170 -3.11 10.03 -9.69
C ALA A 170 -4.27 9.97 -10.67
N GLU A 171 -3.95 10.06 -11.96
CA GLU A 171 -4.93 9.98 -13.04
C GLU A 171 -4.83 8.64 -13.77
N PHE A 172 -5.99 8.14 -14.19
CA PHE A 172 -6.13 6.97 -15.05
C PHE A 172 -6.87 7.38 -16.31
N LYS A 173 -6.25 7.15 -17.47
CA LYS A 173 -6.92 7.35 -18.76
C LYS A 173 -8.07 6.34 -18.86
N CYS A 174 -9.27 6.86 -19.09
CA CYS A 174 -10.49 6.09 -19.19
C CYS A 174 -11.20 6.47 -20.49
N SER A 175 -12.04 5.57 -20.99
CA SER A 175 -12.96 5.85 -22.07
C SER A 175 -14.21 6.55 -21.54
N SER A 176 -14.91 7.28 -22.40
CA SER A 176 -16.07 8.12 -22.07
C SER A 176 -17.23 7.36 -21.40
N ASP A 177 -17.43 6.10 -21.79
CA ASP A 177 -18.39 5.16 -21.20
C ASP A 177 -18.07 4.80 -19.75
N CYS A 178 -16.77 4.80 -19.39
CA CYS A 178 -16.28 4.38 -18.09
C CYS A 178 -15.96 5.52 -17.12
N LEU A 179 -16.53 6.72 -17.32
CA LEU A 179 -16.33 7.84 -16.41
C LEU A 179 -17.13 7.67 -15.12
N LEU A 180 -16.43 7.69 -13.98
CA LEU A 180 -17.04 7.55 -12.65
C LEU A 180 -17.47 8.90 -12.09
N PRO A 181 -18.54 8.94 -11.26
CA PRO A 181 -18.96 10.16 -10.58
C PRO A 181 -17.93 10.61 -9.54
N VAL A 182 -17.84 11.93 -9.33
CA VAL A 182 -16.96 12.54 -8.32
C VAL A 182 -17.48 12.18 -6.93
N GLY A 183 -16.57 11.86 -6.00
CA GLY A 183 -16.91 11.42 -4.64
C GLY A 183 -17.11 9.90 -4.50
N HIS A 184 -17.12 9.14 -5.60
CA HIS A 184 -17.24 7.68 -5.55
C HIS A 184 -16.00 7.02 -4.93
N TYR A 185 -16.22 6.13 -3.95
CA TYR A 185 -15.16 5.34 -3.32
C TYR A 185 -14.90 4.04 -4.09
N MET A 186 -13.64 3.81 -4.44
CA MET A 186 -13.19 2.61 -5.13
C MET A 186 -12.91 1.48 -4.13
N SER A 187 -13.51 0.31 -4.37
CA SER A 187 -13.24 -0.92 -3.63
C SER A 187 -12.35 -1.87 -4.44
N VAL A 188 -11.71 -2.83 -3.77
CA VAL A 188 -10.91 -3.88 -4.42
C VAL A 188 -11.77 -4.78 -5.31
N ARG A 189 -13.08 -4.92 -5.03
CA ARG A 189 -14.04 -5.65 -5.89
C ARG A 189 -14.13 -5.11 -7.32
N HIS A 190 -13.53 -3.96 -7.60
CA HIS A 190 -13.29 -3.50 -8.96
C HIS A 190 -12.55 -4.56 -9.81
N PHE A 191 -11.63 -5.33 -9.22
CA PHE A 191 -10.95 -6.43 -9.89
C PHE A 191 -11.62 -7.77 -9.58
N THR A 192 -11.41 -8.74 -10.46
CA THR A 192 -11.87 -10.13 -10.27
C THR A 192 -10.65 -11.04 -10.07
N PRO A 193 -10.67 -12.02 -9.15
CA PRO A 193 -9.57 -12.99 -9.04
C PRO A 193 -9.33 -13.75 -10.35
N GLY A 194 -8.08 -14.10 -10.64
CA GLY A 194 -7.62 -14.64 -11.93
C GLY A 194 -7.33 -13.59 -13.00
N GLN A 195 -7.80 -12.35 -12.83
CA GLN A 195 -7.56 -11.26 -13.78
C GLN A 195 -6.07 -10.85 -13.80
N TRP A 196 -5.53 -10.63 -15.00
CA TRP A 196 -4.23 -10.01 -15.22
C TRP A 196 -4.33 -8.48 -15.17
N VAL A 197 -3.43 -7.89 -14.39
CA VAL A 197 -3.35 -6.46 -14.12
C VAL A 197 -1.92 -5.96 -14.31
N PHE A 198 -1.80 -4.69 -14.71
CA PHE A 198 -0.53 -3.98 -14.71
C PHE A 198 -0.43 -3.13 -13.45
N VAL A 199 0.65 -3.34 -12.73
CA VAL A 199 0.97 -2.61 -11.50
C VAL A 199 2.14 -1.70 -11.80
N SER A 200 1.89 -0.40 -11.77
CA SER A 200 2.93 0.61 -11.93
C SER A 200 3.30 1.24 -10.60
N GLY A 201 4.58 1.53 -10.44
CA GLY A 201 5.10 2.13 -9.24
C GLY A 201 6.52 2.63 -9.46
N TRP A 202 7.05 3.33 -8.47
CA TRP A 202 8.45 3.72 -8.46
C TRP A 202 9.28 2.57 -7.90
N SER A 203 10.39 2.24 -8.56
CA SER A 203 11.34 1.27 -8.02
C SER A 203 12.07 1.83 -6.79
N GLN A 204 12.65 0.94 -6.00
CA GLN A 204 13.42 1.30 -4.82
C GLN A 204 14.62 2.19 -5.20
N PRO A 205 14.84 3.33 -4.52
CA PRO A 205 16.01 4.16 -4.73
C PRO A 205 17.26 3.43 -4.20
N LYS A 206 18.28 3.28 -5.04
CA LYS A 206 19.55 2.64 -4.68
C LYS A 206 20.71 3.65 -4.55
N GLY A 207 20.47 4.93 -4.79
CA GLY A 207 21.51 5.97 -4.76
C GLY A 207 22.45 5.90 -5.96
N PHE A 208 23.64 6.50 -5.83
CA PHE A 208 24.67 6.42 -6.87
C PHE A 208 25.27 5.01 -6.94
N GLN A 209 25.30 4.43 -8.14
CA GLN A 209 25.81 3.09 -8.39
C GLN A 209 26.88 3.13 -9.49
N GLY A 210 27.96 2.36 -9.29
CA GLY A 210 28.98 2.14 -10.32
C GLY A 210 28.44 1.34 -11.52
N ALA A 211 29.20 1.32 -12.62
CA ALA A 211 28.76 0.71 -13.87
C ALA A 211 28.45 -0.80 -13.74
N MET A 212 29.21 -1.54 -12.92
CA MET A 212 28.97 -2.96 -12.65
C MET A 212 27.58 -3.19 -12.05
N ARG A 213 27.24 -2.52 -10.94
CA ARG A 213 25.96 -2.76 -10.25
C ARG A 213 24.77 -2.16 -11.00
N ARG A 214 24.96 -1.06 -11.75
CA ARG A 214 23.90 -0.38 -12.49
C ARG A 214 23.54 -1.08 -13.80
N TRP A 215 24.55 -1.58 -14.53
CA TRP A 215 24.40 -2.11 -15.89
C TRP A 215 24.86 -3.56 -16.06
N HIS A 216 25.24 -4.23 -14.97
CA HIS A 216 25.75 -5.61 -14.97
C HIS A 216 27.02 -5.79 -15.81
N PHE A 217 27.94 -4.82 -15.79
CA PHE A 217 29.26 -4.95 -16.43
C PHE A 217 30.11 -6.00 -15.70
N GLY A 218 30.94 -6.75 -16.46
CA GLY A 218 31.78 -7.83 -15.94
C GLY A 218 32.97 -7.38 -15.09
N GLY A 219 33.42 -6.12 -15.22
CA GLY A 219 34.61 -5.63 -14.52
C GLY A 219 35.91 -6.12 -15.16
N GLN A 220 37.00 -6.06 -14.39
CA GLN A 220 38.32 -6.56 -14.76
C GLN A 220 38.73 -7.74 -13.86
N ASN A 221 39.80 -8.45 -14.23
CA ASN A 221 40.31 -9.56 -13.44
C ASN A 221 40.66 -9.11 -12.00
N ALA A 222 40.44 -10.01 -11.03
CA ALA A 222 40.79 -9.75 -9.63
C ALA A 222 42.30 -9.91 -9.36
N SER A 223 42.98 -10.77 -10.11
CA SER A 223 44.42 -11.08 -9.98
C SER A 223 45.18 -10.80 -11.29
N HIS A 224 46.41 -11.31 -11.41
CA HIS A 224 47.27 -11.19 -12.60
C HIS A 224 47.64 -9.75 -12.99
N GLY A 225 48.05 -8.93 -12.01
CA GLY A 225 48.61 -7.60 -12.24
C GLY A 225 47.59 -6.49 -12.46
N THR A 226 46.29 -6.77 -12.33
CA THR A 226 45.25 -5.72 -12.39
C THR A 226 45.37 -4.81 -11.17
N GLU A 227 45.49 -3.50 -11.38
CA GLU A 227 45.53 -2.54 -10.29
C GLU A 227 44.24 -2.55 -9.47
N CYS A 228 44.37 -2.33 -8.15
CA CYS A 228 43.23 -2.33 -7.22
C CYS A 228 42.12 -1.34 -7.59
N LYS A 229 42.47 -0.25 -8.26
CA LYS A 229 41.55 0.80 -8.71
C LYS A 229 40.73 0.39 -9.93
N ALA A 230 41.18 -0.61 -10.69
CA ALA A 230 40.63 -0.98 -11.99
C ALA A 230 39.63 -2.16 -11.94
N HIS A 231 39.58 -2.94 -10.86
CA HIS A 231 38.70 -4.12 -10.77
C HIS A 231 37.23 -3.81 -11.10
N SER A 232 36.74 -2.65 -10.65
CA SER A 232 35.36 -2.21 -10.87
C SER A 232 35.21 -1.04 -11.85
N ALA A 233 36.26 -0.75 -12.62
CA ALA A 233 36.22 0.31 -13.62
C ALA A 233 35.30 -0.07 -14.80
N PRO A 234 34.62 0.91 -15.43
CA PRO A 234 33.77 0.67 -16.59
C PRO A 234 34.52 0.26 -17.87
N GLY A 235 35.85 0.39 -17.89
CA GLY A 235 36.67 0.17 -19.09
C GLY A 235 36.61 1.34 -20.08
N SER A 236 36.82 1.04 -21.36
CA SER A 236 36.76 2.04 -22.43
C SER A 236 35.34 2.53 -22.69
N ILE A 237 35.17 3.84 -22.91
CA ILE A 237 33.87 4.51 -23.05
C ILE A 237 33.53 4.95 -24.48
N ALA A 238 34.54 5.08 -25.34
CA ALA A 238 34.39 5.57 -26.71
C ALA A 238 35.57 5.16 -27.60
N GLN A 239 35.43 5.37 -28.91
CA GLN A 239 36.47 5.14 -29.90
C GLN A 239 37.34 6.41 -30.05
N GLY A 240 38.63 6.25 -30.38
CA GLY A 240 39.55 7.38 -30.54
C GLY A 240 39.38 8.11 -31.88
N LYS A 241 39.74 7.46 -32.99
CA LYS A 241 39.98 8.11 -34.30
C LYS A 241 38.71 8.46 -35.11
N SER A 242 37.61 7.75 -34.89
CA SER A 242 36.38 7.87 -35.68
C SER A 242 35.36 8.83 -35.06
N ALA A 243 35.13 8.69 -33.76
CA ALA A 243 34.14 9.42 -33.01
C ALA A 243 34.81 9.99 -31.76
N HIS A 244 35.41 11.18 -31.87
CA HIS A 244 36.07 11.91 -30.78
C HIS A 244 35.08 12.41 -29.69
N ILE A 245 33.94 11.75 -29.55
CA ILE A 245 32.87 12.06 -28.61
C ILE A 245 32.35 10.78 -27.98
N VAL A 246 31.86 10.90 -26.74
CA VAL A 246 31.09 9.83 -26.12
C VAL A 246 29.65 9.93 -26.61
N TRP A 247 29.12 8.84 -27.18
CA TRP A 247 27.74 8.81 -27.67
C TRP A 247 26.73 9.09 -26.54
N ARG A 248 25.64 9.77 -26.88
CA ARG A 248 24.56 10.03 -25.93
C ARG A 248 23.93 8.70 -25.48
N GLY A 249 23.66 8.58 -24.19
CA GLY A 249 23.13 7.33 -23.61
C GLY A 249 24.18 6.25 -23.34
N THR A 250 25.48 6.56 -23.46
CA THR A 250 26.55 5.64 -23.07
C THR A 250 26.40 5.23 -21.60
N LYS A 251 26.47 3.93 -21.34
CA LYS A 251 26.27 3.34 -20.01
C LYS A 251 27.44 3.70 -19.08
N MET A 252 27.16 4.50 -18.06
CA MET A 252 28.12 4.93 -17.04
C MET A 252 27.55 4.79 -15.63
N GLY A 253 28.40 4.99 -14.61
CA GLY A 253 27.97 5.15 -13.23
C GLY A 253 26.98 6.30 -13.07
N GLY A 254 26.09 6.22 -12.08
CA GLY A 254 25.08 7.23 -11.87
C GLY A 254 24.01 6.79 -10.86
N HIS A 255 23.06 7.69 -10.62
CA HIS A 255 21.92 7.40 -9.75
C HIS A 255 21.06 6.25 -10.33
N SER A 256 20.74 5.26 -9.50
CA SER A 256 19.93 4.10 -9.85
C SER A 256 18.66 4.06 -9.01
N GLY A 257 17.50 4.01 -9.68
CA GLY A 257 16.22 4.25 -9.03
C GLY A 257 16.06 5.71 -8.55
N PRO A 258 14.90 6.11 -8.02
CA PRO A 258 13.62 5.49 -8.25
C PRO A 258 13.21 5.70 -9.71
N ASP A 259 13.13 4.62 -10.48
CA ASP A 259 12.69 4.62 -11.87
C ASP A 259 11.24 4.09 -11.95
N PRO A 260 10.37 4.63 -12.81
CA PRO A 260 9.03 4.12 -12.99
C PRO A 260 9.09 2.72 -13.61
N ARG A 261 8.48 1.75 -12.93
CA ARG A 261 8.41 0.35 -13.38
C ARG A 261 6.96 -0.08 -13.49
N VAL A 262 6.69 -0.95 -14.45
CA VAL A 262 5.39 -1.61 -14.63
C VAL A 262 5.64 -3.10 -14.60
N THR A 263 4.90 -3.81 -13.76
CA THR A 263 4.95 -5.28 -13.67
C THR A 263 3.58 -5.84 -14.04
N ASN A 264 3.58 -6.96 -14.76
CA ASN A 264 2.38 -7.70 -15.05
C ASN A 264 2.15 -8.72 -13.93
N CYS A 265 1.01 -8.61 -13.24
CA CYS A 265 0.66 -9.47 -12.11
C CYS A 265 -0.71 -10.09 -12.35
N ARG A 266 -0.96 -11.25 -11.76
CA ARG A 266 -2.29 -11.88 -11.70
C ARG A 266 -2.90 -11.64 -10.34
N VAL A 267 -4.18 -11.32 -10.28
CA VAL A 267 -4.91 -11.16 -9.01
C VAL A 267 -5.20 -12.54 -8.45
N PHE A 268 -4.58 -12.89 -7.32
CA PHE A 268 -4.73 -14.21 -6.72
C PHE A 268 -5.90 -14.29 -5.73
N ARG A 269 -6.04 -13.26 -4.89
CA ARG A 269 -7.09 -13.18 -3.88
C ARG A 269 -7.49 -11.73 -3.65
N ILE A 270 -8.74 -11.50 -3.27
CA ILE A 270 -9.30 -10.20 -2.89
C ILE A 270 -10.00 -10.36 -1.55
N GLU A 271 -9.84 -9.37 -0.66
CA GLU A 271 -10.56 -9.27 0.61
C GLU A 271 -11.25 -7.90 0.69
N SER A 272 -12.58 -7.87 0.59
CA SER A 272 -13.34 -6.60 0.51
C SER A 272 -13.39 -5.85 1.84
N TYR A 273 -13.56 -6.56 2.96
CA TYR A 273 -13.78 -5.97 4.29
C TYR A 273 -12.60 -5.08 4.73
N ARG A 274 -11.37 -5.53 4.47
CA ARG A 274 -10.15 -4.76 4.72
C ARG A 274 -9.64 -4.01 3.48
N ASN A 275 -10.33 -4.11 2.35
CA ASN A 275 -9.88 -3.60 1.06
C ASN A 275 -8.43 -3.99 0.73
N LEU A 276 -8.13 -5.29 0.76
CA LEU A 276 -6.83 -5.86 0.39
C LEU A 276 -6.91 -6.59 -0.95
N ILE A 277 -5.88 -6.40 -1.77
CA ILE A 277 -5.64 -7.15 -3.00
C ILE A 277 -4.34 -7.94 -2.89
N PHE A 278 -4.40 -9.21 -3.26
CA PHE A 278 -3.25 -10.11 -3.27
C PHE A 278 -2.84 -10.35 -4.73
N LEU A 279 -1.66 -9.84 -5.09
CA LEU A 279 -1.12 -9.90 -6.44
C LEU A 279 -0.03 -10.96 -6.50
N LYS A 280 -0.10 -11.88 -7.45
CA LYS A 280 0.94 -12.90 -7.67
C LYS A 280 2.22 -12.24 -8.18
N GLY A 281 3.35 -12.54 -7.54
CA GLY A 281 4.66 -12.01 -7.87
C GLY A 281 5.07 -10.75 -7.10
N ALA A 282 6.20 -10.19 -7.49
CA ALA A 282 6.79 -9.00 -6.87
C ALA A 282 6.29 -7.73 -7.56
N VAL A 283 5.95 -6.73 -6.75
CA VAL A 283 5.50 -5.40 -7.20
C VAL A 283 6.63 -4.38 -6.95
N PRO A 284 6.83 -3.39 -7.84
CA PRO A 284 7.84 -2.35 -7.65
C PRO A 284 7.59 -1.51 -6.38
N GLY A 285 8.68 -0.95 -5.85
CA GLY A 285 8.66 -0.01 -4.73
C GLY A 285 8.85 -0.66 -3.37
N ASP A 286 9.11 0.18 -2.37
CA ASP A 286 9.28 -0.22 -0.98
C ASP A 286 7.93 -0.50 -0.31
N ILE A 287 7.96 -1.06 0.89
CA ILE A 287 6.77 -1.18 1.74
C ILE A 287 6.28 0.24 2.09
N GLY A 288 4.97 0.45 1.95
CA GLY A 288 4.30 1.75 2.11
C GLY A 288 4.28 2.60 0.84
N SER A 289 4.96 2.18 -0.24
CA SER A 289 4.92 2.93 -1.51
C SER A 289 3.54 2.85 -2.17
N VAL A 290 3.17 3.92 -2.88
CA VAL A 290 1.95 3.94 -3.69
C VAL A 290 2.19 3.27 -5.02
N ILE A 291 1.27 2.39 -5.35
CA ILE A 291 1.20 1.70 -6.64
C ILE A 291 -0.10 2.05 -7.34
N LYS A 292 -0.06 2.05 -8.67
CA LYS A 292 -1.24 2.18 -9.52
C LYS A 292 -1.53 0.83 -10.15
N ILE A 293 -2.68 0.27 -9.84
CA ILE A 293 -3.14 -1.01 -10.40
C ILE A 293 -4.16 -0.68 -11.48
N ARG A 294 -3.99 -1.22 -12.68
CA ARG A 294 -4.92 -1.08 -13.78
C ARG A 294 -5.03 -2.38 -14.55
N ASP A 295 -6.06 -2.53 -15.36
CA ASP A 295 -6.18 -3.70 -16.22
C ASP A 295 -4.97 -3.82 -17.17
N ALA A 296 -4.60 -5.07 -17.45
CA ALA A 296 -3.54 -5.37 -18.41
C ALA A 296 -3.92 -4.92 -19.82
N LEU A 297 -2.92 -4.54 -20.62
CA LEU A 297 -3.07 -4.14 -22.02
C LEU A 297 -2.27 -5.07 -22.94
N GLY A 298 -2.60 -5.07 -24.23
CA GLY A 298 -1.87 -5.82 -25.26
C GLY A 298 -2.03 -7.34 -25.11
N ILE A 299 -0.91 -8.06 -25.20
CA ILE A 299 -0.89 -9.54 -25.15
C ILE A 299 -1.46 -10.05 -23.83
N SER A 300 -1.13 -9.39 -22.71
CA SER A 300 -1.63 -9.78 -21.39
C SER A 300 -3.14 -9.60 -21.24
N ALA A 301 -3.75 -8.64 -21.94
CA ALA A 301 -5.21 -8.47 -21.92
C ALA A 301 -5.95 -9.67 -22.52
N ARG A 302 -5.34 -10.35 -23.50
CA ARG A 302 -5.92 -11.56 -24.11
C ARG A 302 -6.07 -12.70 -23.12
N LYS A 303 -5.23 -12.74 -22.08
CA LYS A 303 -5.29 -13.73 -21.00
C LYS A 303 -6.49 -13.53 -20.06
N ASN A 304 -7.18 -12.40 -20.16
CA ASN A 304 -8.39 -12.12 -19.39
C ASN A 304 -9.67 -12.54 -20.11
N ARG A 305 -9.57 -13.18 -21.28
CA ARG A 305 -10.73 -13.72 -22.00
C ARG A 305 -11.41 -14.80 -21.15
N GLY A 306 -12.74 -14.77 -21.10
CA GLY A 306 -13.54 -15.71 -20.30
C GLY A 306 -13.70 -15.33 -18.83
N ILE A 307 -13.00 -14.29 -18.33
CA ILE A 307 -13.17 -13.79 -16.96
C ILE A 307 -14.21 -12.68 -16.96
N HIS A 308 -15.18 -12.75 -16.04
CA HIS A 308 -16.13 -11.67 -15.84
C HIS A 308 -15.45 -10.46 -15.18
N ILE A 309 -15.39 -9.35 -15.92
CA ILE A 309 -14.81 -8.08 -15.48
C ILE A 309 -15.93 -7.04 -15.36
N HIS A 310 -15.93 -6.27 -14.27
CA HIS A 310 -16.97 -5.28 -13.99
C HIS A 310 -16.78 -3.97 -14.77
N TYR A 311 -17.79 -3.48 -15.47
CA TYR A 311 -17.75 -2.21 -16.20
C TYR A 311 -18.90 -1.29 -15.76
N PRO A 312 -18.64 0.00 -15.41
CA PRO A 312 -17.32 0.65 -15.29
C PRO A 312 -16.55 0.26 -14.02
N THR A 313 -17.25 -0.19 -12.99
CA THR A 313 -16.71 -0.71 -11.72
C THR A 313 -17.71 -1.72 -11.14
N PHE A 314 -17.40 -2.35 -10.01
CA PHE A 314 -18.32 -3.27 -9.34
C PHE A 314 -19.51 -2.52 -8.75
N VAL A 315 -20.72 -2.87 -9.21
CA VAL A 315 -21.99 -2.39 -8.64
C VAL A 315 -22.68 -3.57 -7.96
N PRO A 316 -22.82 -3.55 -6.62
CA PRO A 316 -23.51 -4.62 -5.91
C PRO A 316 -25.02 -4.58 -6.15
N LYS A 317 -25.64 -5.75 -6.18
CA LYS A 317 -27.11 -5.90 -6.13
C LYS A 317 -27.59 -5.82 -4.67
N PRO A 318 -28.67 -5.09 -4.38
CA PRO A 318 -29.20 -4.98 -3.02
C PRO A 318 -29.69 -6.33 -2.51
N GLY A 319 -29.49 -6.60 -1.22
CA GLY A 319 -29.93 -7.85 -0.57
C GLY A 319 -29.16 -9.12 -0.95
N GLN A 320 -28.29 -9.08 -1.96
CA GLN A 320 -27.45 -10.22 -2.34
C GLN A 320 -26.25 -10.36 -1.39
N LYS A 321 -26.00 -11.57 -0.90
CA LYS A 321 -24.82 -11.92 -0.10
C LYS A 321 -23.61 -12.12 -1.02
N TYR A 322 -22.52 -11.39 -0.76
CA TYR A 322 -21.26 -11.53 -1.46
C TYR A 322 -20.19 -12.05 -0.50
N PRO A 323 -19.38 -13.06 -0.88
CA PRO A 323 -18.26 -13.48 -0.05
C PRO A 323 -17.25 -12.33 0.07
N VAL A 324 -16.75 -12.12 1.28
CA VAL A 324 -15.77 -11.07 1.58
C VAL A 324 -14.40 -11.41 1.01
N THR A 325 -14.01 -12.68 1.12
CA THR A 325 -12.77 -13.20 0.56
C THR A 325 -13.06 -13.98 -0.70
N LEU A 326 -12.49 -13.54 -1.81
CA LEU A 326 -12.59 -14.19 -3.11
C LEU A 326 -11.19 -14.62 -3.54
N GLN A 327 -10.98 -15.93 -3.70
CA GLN A 327 -9.75 -16.50 -4.25
C GLN A 327 -9.95 -16.86 -5.72
N GLU A 328 -8.87 -16.85 -6.48
CA GLU A 328 -8.83 -17.42 -7.82
C GLU A 328 -9.25 -18.90 -7.79
N PRO A 329 -10.09 -19.37 -8.72
CA PRO A 329 -10.44 -20.78 -8.78
C PRO A 329 -9.20 -21.64 -9.02
N PRO A 330 -9.12 -22.84 -8.43
CA PRO A 330 -8.00 -23.74 -8.63
C PRO A 330 -7.91 -24.13 -10.12
N LYS A 331 -6.70 -24.50 -10.55
CA LYS A 331 -6.49 -25.02 -11.91
C LYS A 331 -7.27 -26.32 -12.10
N GLU A 332 -7.81 -26.53 -13.30
CA GLU A 332 -8.52 -27.77 -13.65
C GLU A 332 -7.60 -29.00 -13.64
N ARG A 333 -6.32 -28.82 -13.96
CA ARG A 333 -5.31 -29.88 -13.98
C ARG A 333 -4.30 -29.66 -12.86
N ASP A 334 -3.91 -30.75 -12.23
CA ASP A 334 -2.86 -30.78 -11.22
C ASP A 334 -1.53 -30.34 -11.86
N PRO A 335 -0.89 -29.26 -11.37
CA PRO A 335 0.40 -28.80 -11.87
C PRO A 335 1.56 -29.77 -11.55
N PHE A 336 1.39 -30.68 -10.58
CA PHE A 336 2.39 -31.67 -10.21
C PHE A 336 2.27 -32.97 -11.00
N LEU A 337 1.13 -33.18 -11.67
CA LEU A 337 0.96 -34.24 -12.63
C LEU A 337 1.63 -33.82 -13.94
N PHE A 338 2.91 -34.14 -14.10
CA PHE A 338 3.56 -34.01 -15.40
C PHE A 338 2.94 -35.02 -16.35
N ALA A 339 2.09 -34.56 -17.26
CA ALA A 339 1.78 -35.35 -18.44
C ALA A 339 3.10 -35.59 -19.18
N GLU A 340 3.33 -36.81 -19.68
CA GLU A 340 4.43 -37.08 -20.60
C GLU A 340 4.16 -36.29 -21.88
N GLU A 341 4.59 -35.03 -21.92
CA GLU A 341 4.57 -34.23 -23.14
C GLU A 341 5.73 -34.74 -24.00
N PRO A 342 5.45 -35.36 -25.16
CA PRO A 342 6.52 -35.79 -26.04
C PRO A 342 7.32 -34.57 -26.48
N MET A 343 8.65 -34.66 -26.44
CA MET A 343 9.54 -33.56 -26.85
C MET A 343 9.28 -33.08 -28.29
N TYR A 344 8.64 -33.92 -29.09
CA TYR A 344 8.10 -33.60 -30.41
C TYR A 344 6.62 -34.03 -30.48
N ASP A 345 5.72 -33.06 -30.48
CA ASP A 345 4.33 -33.28 -30.88
C ASP A 345 4.20 -33.02 -32.39
N HIS A 346 4.17 -34.10 -33.18
CA HIS A 346 4.05 -34.01 -34.64
C HIS A 346 2.69 -33.44 -35.10
N HIS A 347 1.68 -33.37 -34.22
CA HIS A 347 0.32 -32.99 -34.57
C HIS A 347 -0.02 -31.50 -34.37
N GLN A 348 0.85 -30.71 -33.73
CA GLN A 348 0.61 -29.27 -33.47
C GLN A 348 1.04 -28.31 -34.61
N ARG A 349 1.50 -28.83 -35.76
CA ARG A 349 1.97 -28.01 -36.90
C ARG A 349 0.94 -27.81 -38.03
N GLN A 350 -0.35 -28.05 -37.82
CA GLN A 350 -1.39 -27.76 -38.81
C GLN A 350 -2.22 -26.53 -38.47
#